data_AF-A0A538FFA3-F1
#
_entry.id   AF-A0A538FFA3-F1
#
_cell.length_a   1.000
_cell.length_b   1.000
_cell.length_c   1.000
_cell.angle_alpha   90.00
_cell.angle_beta   90.00
_cell.angle_gamma   90.00
#
_symmetry.space_group_name_H-M   'P 1'
#
loop_
_entity.id
_entity.type
_entity.pdbx_description
1 polymer ?
#
loop_
_entity_poly.entity_id
_entity_poly.type
_entity_poly.pdbx_seq_one_letter_code
_entity_poly.pdbx_strand_id
1 'polypeptide(L)'
;MCLLVAISRDRDESPLIVAANRDELLDRPAVAMTVLQAHGPRILGGRDELAGGTWLAVNEAGVVAGLPTAATPPSGPGGSCPWPWLEARTHPPRWSASSPR
;
A
#
# COMPACT_ATOMS: atom_id res chain seq x y z
N MET A 1 -10.87 -3.30 12.49
CA MET A 1 -11.45 -2.31 11.56
C MET A 1 -10.34 -1.54 10.83
N CYS A 2 -10.07 -1.77 9.54
CA CYS A 2 -8.95 -1.10 8.86
C CYS A 2 -9.25 0.33 8.38
N LEU A 3 -8.22 1.18 8.34
CA LEU A 3 -8.28 2.57 7.89
C LEU A 3 -7.18 2.85 6.86
N LEU A 4 -7.51 3.53 5.76
CA LEU A 4 -6.57 4.12 4.82
C LEU A 4 -6.83 5.63 4.75
N VAL A 5 -5.79 6.42 5.01
CA VAL A 5 -5.82 7.89 4.95
C VAL A 5 -4.88 8.35 3.85
N ALA A 6 -5.39 9.20 2.97
CA ALA A 6 -4.59 9.89 1.95
C ALA A 6 -4.85 11.40 2.06
N ILE A 7 -3.78 12.18 2.24
CA ILE A 7 -3.83 13.63 2.33
C ILE A 7 -3.03 14.19 1.16
N SER A 8 -3.72 14.83 0.22
CA SER A 8 -3.11 15.54 -0.90
C SER A 8 -2.93 17.01 -0.55
N ARG A 9 -1.74 17.56 -0.81
CA ARG A 9 -1.41 18.97 -0.56
C ARG A 9 -0.87 19.61 -1.83
N ASP A 10 -1.45 20.73 -2.21
CA ASP A 10 -1.17 21.40 -3.49
C ASP A 10 0.17 22.17 -3.50
N ARG A 11 0.76 22.48 -2.33
CA ARG A 11 1.91 23.40 -2.21
C ARG A 11 2.97 23.05 -1.16
N ASP A 12 3.02 21.81 -0.69
CA ASP A 12 3.98 21.37 0.34
C ASP A 12 5.06 20.44 -0.21
N GLU A 13 6.19 20.35 0.51
CA GLU A 13 7.30 19.41 0.22
C GLU A 13 6.87 17.93 0.23
N SER A 14 5.72 17.63 0.84
CA SER A 14 5.07 16.32 0.80
C SER A 14 3.71 16.43 0.10
N PRO A 15 3.64 16.31 -1.24
CA PRO A 15 2.40 16.52 -1.99
C PRO A 15 1.33 15.45 -1.70
N LEU A 16 1.75 14.28 -1.18
CA LEU A 16 0.85 13.20 -0.80
C LEU A 16 1.39 12.49 0.46
N ILE A 17 0.56 12.43 1.50
CA ILE A 17 0.80 11.60 2.70
C ILE A 17 -0.20 10.46 2.66
N VAL A 18 0.30 9.22 2.76
CA VAL A 18 -0.52 8.03 2.89
C VAL A 18 -0.20 7.32 4.20
N ALA A 19 -1.24 7.02 4.98
CA ALA A 19 -1.14 6.24 6.19
C ALA A 19 -2.21 5.14 6.17
N ALA A 20 -1.86 3.95 6.66
CA ALA A 20 -2.80 2.85 6.79
C ALA A 20 -2.69 2.23 8.17
N ASN A 21 -3.85 2.01 8.80
CA ASN A 21 -3.96 1.24 10.03
C ASN A 21 -4.57 -0.12 9.71
N ARG A 22 -3.88 -1.17 10.16
CA ARG A 22 -4.32 -2.56 10.07
C ARG A 22 -4.77 -3.03 11.45
N ASP A 23 -6.07 -3.07 11.66
CA ASP A 23 -6.67 -3.35 12.97
C ASP A 23 -7.40 -4.69 12.95
N GLU A 24 -6.63 -5.77 12.99
CA GLU A 24 -7.16 -7.13 12.96
C GLU A 24 -6.95 -7.86 14.28
N LEU A 25 -5.77 -7.73 14.92
CA LEU A 25 -5.40 -8.28 16.24
C LEU A 25 -4.10 -7.60 16.72
N LEU A 26 -4.00 -7.22 17.99
CA LEU A 26 -2.78 -6.63 18.57
C LEU A 26 -1.58 -7.58 18.48
N ASP A 27 -1.80 -8.87 18.73
CA ASP A 27 -0.74 -9.89 18.78
C ASP A 27 -0.45 -10.53 17.42
N ARG A 28 -0.99 -9.99 16.33
CA ARG A 28 -0.74 -10.56 15.01
C ARG A 28 0.70 -10.26 14.59
N PRO A 29 1.53 -11.29 14.32
CA PRO A 29 2.92 -11.10 13.95
C PRO A 29 3.03 -10.38 12.60
N ALA A 30 3.89 -9.37 12.56
CA ALA A 30 4.16 -8.56 11.39
C ALA A 30 5.57 -7.98 11.47
N VAL A 31 6.24 -7.90 10.32
CA VAL A 31 7.46 -7.11 10.17
C VAL A 31 7.06 -5.68 9.87
N ALA A 32 7.67 -4.73 10.59
CA ALA A 32 7.57 -3.31 10.30
C ALA A 32 8.11 -2.98 8.89
N MET A 33 8.17 -1.70 8.54
CA MET A 33 8.66 -1.26 7.23
C MET A 33 10.01 -1.90 6.88
N THR A 34 10.03 -2.67 5.79
CA THR A 34 11.20 -3.39 5.30
C THR A 34 11.25 -3.40 3.77
N VAL A 35 12.36 -3.89 3.21
CA VAL A 35 12.47 -4.16 1.79
C VAL A 35 11.74 -5.46 1.48
N LEU A 36 10.58 -5.35 0.84
CA LEU A 36 9.80 -6.51 0.41
C LEU A 36 10.36 -7.09 -0.90
N GLN A 37 10.90 -6.23 -1.76
CA GLN A 37 11.55 -6.60 -3.01
C GLN A 37 12.75 -5.69 -3.32
N ALA A 38 13.88 -6.32 -3.63
CA ALA A 38 15.14 -5.63 -3.94
C ALA A 38 15.48 -5.57 -5.44
N HIS A 39 14.86 -6.41 -6.28
CA HIS A 39 15.11 -6.51 -7.72
C HIS A 39 13.82 -6.32 -8.52
N GLY A 40 13.89 -5.66 -9.67
CA GLY A 40 12.70 -5.07 -10.31
C GLY A 40 12.39 -3.71 -9.66
N PRO A 41 11.17 -3.16 -9.74
CA PRO A 41 10.88 -1.97 -8.96
C PRO A 41 11.09 -2.32 -7.48
N ARG A 42 11.96 -1.58 -6.80
CA ARG A 42 12.19 -1.77 -5.35
C ARG A 42 10.92 -1.44 -4.60
N ILE A 43 10.50 -2.32 -3.68
CA ILE A 43 9.26 -2.17 -2.89
C ILE A 43 9.59 -2.12 -1.41
N LEU A 44 9.08 -1.10 -0.73
CA LEU A 44 9.10 -0.94 0.72
C LEU A 44 7.70 -1.11 1.28
N GLY A 45 7.56 -1.79 2.40
CA GLY A 45 6.27 -1.95 3.08
C GLY A 45 6.38 -2.80 4.33
N GLY A 46 5.28 -2.92 5.06
CA GLY A 46 5.17 -3.89 6.15
C GLY A 46 4.83 -5.29 5.64
N ARG A 47 5.25 -6.34 6.34
CA ARG A 47 4.94 -7.73 5.97
C ARG A 47 4.08 -8.38 7.04
N ASP A 48 2.89 -8.86 6.66
CA ASP A 48 2.08 -9.73 7.50
C ASP A 48 2.74 -11.10 7.54
N GLU A 49 3.19 -11.54 8.72
CA GLU A 49 3.91 -12.83 8.82
C GLU A 49 2.96 -14.02 8.78
N LEU A 50 1.67 -13.82 9.04
CA LEU A 50 0.67 -14.88 9.00
C LEU A 50 0.14 -15.09 7.57
N ALA A 51 -0.18 -14.01 6.86
CA ALA A 51 -0.73 -14.07 5.49
C ALA A 51 0.33 -13.95 4.39
N GLY A 52 1.57 -13.56 4.73
CA GLY A 52 2.66 -13.38 3.77
C GLY A 52 2.55 -12.14 2.88
N GLY A 53 1.50 -11.33 3.03
CA GLY A 53 1.23 -10.14 2.21
C GLY A 53 1.68 -8.82 2.86
N THR A 54 1.26 -7.71 2.26
CA THR A 54 1.47 -6.36 2.78
C THR A 54 0.15 -5.59 2.91
N TRP A 55 0.04 -4.76 3.95
CA TRP A 55 -1.12 -3.88 4.17
C TRP A 55 -0.90 -2.46 3.64
N LEU A 56 0.36 -2.05 3.50
CA LEU A 56 0.76 -0.77 2.92
C LEU A 56 2.17 -0.93 2.37
N ALA A 57 2.33 -0.59 1.09
CA ALA A 57 3.63 -0.60 0.42
C ALA A 57 3.72 0.51 -0.62
N VAL A 58 4.96 0.89 -0.91
CA VAL A 58 5.34 1.88 -1.92
C VAL A 58 6.49 1.32 -2.74
N ASN A 59 6.47 1.55 -4.05
CA ASN A 59 7.60 1.24 -4.91
C ASN A 59 8.48 2.47 -5.17
N GLU A 60 9.67 2.26 -5.73
CA GLU A 60 10.62 3.34 -6.05
C GLU A 60 10.11 4.37 -7.07
N ALA A 61 9.05 4.05 -7.81
CA ALA A 61 8.35 4.98 -8.68
C ALA A 61 7.31 5.85 -7.94
N GLY A 62 7.15 5.68 -6.63
CA GLY A 62 6.17 6.40 -5.82
C GLY A 62 4.74 5.88 -5.96
N VAL A 63 4.54 4.68 -6.52
CA VAL A 63 3.22 4.02 -6.53
C VAL A 63 2.97 3.45 -5.14
N VAL A 64 1.88 3.90 -4.49
CA VAL A 64 1.47 3.43 -3.16
C VAL A 64 0.27 2.50 -3.30
N ALA A 65 0.27 1.38 -2.58
CA ALA A 65 -0.87 0.49 -2.46
C ALA A 65 -1.12 0.18 -0.98
N GLY A 66 -2.38 0.33 -0.55
CA GLY A 66 -2.83 -0.06 0.79
C GLY A 66 -4.07 -0.93 0.69
N LEU A 67 -4.14 -1.98 1.51
CA LEU A 67 -5.25 -2.91 1.52
C LEU A 67 -6.01 -2.81 2.85
N PRO A 68 -7.18 -2.16 2.89
CA PRO A 68 -8.10 -2.31 4.01
C PRO A 68 -8.71 -3.72 3.95
N THR A 69 -8.80 -4.42 5.10
CA THR A 69 -9.35 -5.79 5.21
C THR A 69 -10.60 -6.00 4.34
N ALA A 70 -10.61 -7.07 3.54
CA ALA A 70 -11.79 -7.46 2.78
C ALA A 70 -12.88 -8.01 3.73
N ALA A 71 -14.13 -7.58 3.56
CA ALA A 71 -15.28 -8.10 4.31
C ALA A 71 -15.56 -9.59 4.04
N THR A 72 -14.95 -10.16 2.98
CA THR A 72 -15.06 -11.55 2.59
C THR A 72 -13.65 -12.07 2.30
N PRO A 73 -13.19 -13.18 2.92
CA PRO A 73 -11.93 -13.79 2.53
C PRO A 73 -12.02 -14.19 1.05
N PRO A 74 -11.00 -13.89 0.24
CA PRO A 74 -11.00 -14.22 -1.17
C PRO A 74 -11.17 -15.73 -1.35
N SER A 75 -12.23 -16.13 -2.05
CA SER A 75 -12.46 -17.51 -2.42
C SER A 75 -11.52 -17.89 -3.57
N GLY A 76 -10.32 -18.35 -3.23
CA GLY A 76 -9.31 -18.84 -4.19
C GLY A 76 -7.88 -18.71 -3.66
N PRO A 77 -6.92 -19.50 -4.16
CA PRO A 77 -5.50 -19.38 -3.80
C PRO A 77 -4.93 -18.10 -4.42
N GLY A 78 -5.01 -16.97 -3.71
CA GLY A 78 -4.51 -15.69 -4.23
C GLY A 78 -5.17 -14.48 -3.58
N GLY A 79 -5.27 -14.49 -2.26
CA GLY A 79 -6.06 -13.50 -1.56
C GLY A 79 -5.51 -12.07 -1.59
N SER A 80 -6.00 -11.28 -2.54
CA SER A 80 -5.94 -9.81 -2.62
C SER A 80 -4.61 -9.16 -2.23
N CYS A 81 -3.47 -9.75 -2.55
CA CYS A 81 -2.18 -9.10 -2.35
C CYS A 81 -2.02 -8.00 -3.42
N PRO A 82 -1.79 -6.73 -3.05
CA PRO A 82 -1.55 -5.65 -4.03
C PRO A 82 -0.24 -5.79 -4.80
N TRP A 83 0.53 -6.85 -4.55
CA TRP A 83 1.83 -7.13 -5.13
C TRP A 83 1.92 -7.00 -6.66
N PRO A 84 1.01 -7.61 -7.46
CA PRO A 84 1.11 -7.51 -8.91
C PRO A 84 0.93 -6.06 -9.41
N TRP A 85 0.16 -5.24 -8.69
CA TRP A 85 -0.02 -3.82 -9.04
C TRP A 85 1.23 -2.97 -8.77
N LEU A 86 1.99 -3.30 -7.73
CA LEU A 86 3.25 -2.62 -7.38
C LEU A 86 4.38 -3.00 -8.32
N GLU A 87 4.42 -4.25 -8.77
CA GLU A 87 5.40 -4.74 -9.74
C GLU A 87 5.16 -4.21 -11.14
N ALA A 88 3.91 -4.13 -11.58
CA ALA A 88 3.57 -3.76 -12.96
C ALA A 88 3.71 -2.26 -13.27
N ARG A 89 3.80 -1.38 -12.27
CA ARG A 89 3.79 0.08 -12.50
C ARG A 89 5.11 0.74 -12.13
N THR A 90 5.79 1.29 -13.14
CA THR A 90 7.03 2.07 -13.00
C THR A 90 6.80 3.59 -12.99
N HIS A 91 5.55 4.03 -13.09
CA HIS A 91 5.19 5.44 -12.98
C HIS A 91 3.89 5.62 -12.18
N PRO A 92 3.78 6.68 -11.35
CA PRO A 92 2.53 7.01 -10.69
C PRO A 92 1.50 7.45 -11.74
N PRO A 93 0.20 7.15 -11.55
CA PRO A 93 -0.84 7.63 -12.46
C PRO A 93 -0.80 9.16 -12.50
N ARG A 94 -0.80 9.73 -13.72
CA ARG A 94 -0.95 11.17 -13.90
C ARG A 94 -2.37 11.56 -13.49
N TRP A 95 -2.53 12.06 -12.27
CA TRP A 95 -3.78 12.66 -11.83
C TRP A 95 -3.86 14.06 -12.42
N SER A 96 -4.75 14.27 -13.41
CA SER A 96 -5.09 15.63 -13.83
C SER A 96 -5.98 16.24 -12.75
N ALA A 97 -5.41 17.03 -11.85
CA ALA A 97 -6.18 17.87 -10.96
C ALA A 97 -6.85 18.96 -11.82
N SER A 98 -8.10 18.76 -12.22
CA SER A 98 -8.94 19.87 -12.64
C SER A 98 -9.25 20.68 -11.38
N SER A 99 -8.59 21.82 -11.21
CA SER A 99 -8.86 22.79 -10.14
C SER A 99 -10.37 23.07 -10.08
N PRO A 100 -11.03 22.93 -8.91
CA PRO A 100 -12.27 23.66 -8.68
C PRO A 100 -11.90 25.16 -8.70
N ARG A 101 -12.70 25.96 -9.41
CA ARG A 101 -12.58 27.43 -9.42
C ARG A 101 -13.13 28.01 -8.14
#